data_AF-A0A814UPG7-F1
#
_entry.id   AF-A0A814UPG7-F1
#
_cell.length_a   1.000
_cell.length_b   1.000
_cell.length_c   1.000
_cell.angle_alpha   90.00
_cell.angle_beta   90.00
_cell.angle_gamma   90.00
#
_symmetry.space_group_name_H-M   'P 1'
#
loop_
_entity.id
_entity.type
_entity.pdbx_description
1 polymer ?
#
loop_
_entity_poly.entity_id
_entity_poly.type
_entity_poly.pdbx_seq_one_letter_code
_entity_poly.pdbx_strand_id
1 'polypeptide(L)'
;MSIDHSSATLFCNLNSHSSDIPFRKSCERVLQRTKQFESHTLEQILAFDNPGKPFIDDHQHVYIWYLAIGSMINPISLHLRDITPLMSYPAKCFDHRLVFRDRSGMADIDFCEGEEFDGVVHLVPIEQMNRLDQVEHMYTKIIVPVTDYQERSHLVYVYKMTPNGQQERPIGIPSERYLDIIIKGCEYFGVRSSYINRLKNKQTVIPRKSADTYQTIADVPDNVFYTYEDLAKHDGKDPTIPLWTSVNGKVLEYSGLPSVDHPDYENQKRFYDFVLSYFGGREVVCAISRAWYEPMFKIPLNDDDICDEHRTLAEDMCVSWGLNCGGDNSASYWTPIGRIYQIKKT
;
A
#
# COMPACT_ATOMS: atom_id res chain seq x y z
N MET A 1 37.18 3.89 -1.17
CA MET A 1 36.59 4.83 -0.19
C MET A 1 35.67 4.03 0.70
N SER A 2 36.06 3.82 1.96
CA SER A 2 35.25 3.12 2.97
C SER A 2 34.21 4.12 3.48
N ILE A 3 32.93 3.83 3.24
CA ILE A 3 31.82 4.60 3.80
C ILE A 3 31.62 4.09 5.22
N ASP A 4 31.97 4.93 6.18
CA ASP A 4 31.84 4.66 7.61
C ASP A 4 30.36 4.73 7.99
N HIS A 5 29.69 3.58 8.05
CA HIS A 5 28.27 3.46 8.44
C HIS A 5 28.12 3.45 9.97
N SER A 6 28.55 4.51 10.65
CA SER A 6 28.09 4.79 12.02
C SER A 6 26.68 5.40 11.99
N SER A 7 25.71 4.67 11.43
CA SER A 7 24.31 5.08 11.50
C SER A 7 23.83 4.87 12.93
N ALA A 8 23.64 5.96 13.68
CA ALA A 8 22.90 5.92 14.93
C ALA A 8 21.56 5.22 14.70
N THR A 9 21.41 4.02 15.26
CA THR A 9 20.17 3.24 15.19
C THR A 9 19.10 3.98 15.98
N LEU A 10 18.33 4.82 15.28
CA LEU A 10 17.17 5.50 15.87
C LEU A 10 16.09 4.44 16.11
N PHE A 11 15.96 4.00 17.36
CA PHE A 11 14.80 3.23 17.78
C PHE A 11 13.57 4.12 17.67
N CYS A 12 12.51 3.61 17.03
CA CYS A 12 11.30 4.37 16.86
C CYS A 12 10.61 4.57 18.22
N ASN A 13 10.17 5.79 18.50
CA ASN A 13 9.18 6.06 19.51
C ASN A 13 7.94 6.57 18.77
N LEU A 14 7.23 5.66 18.10
CA LEU A 14 6.03 5.97 17.33
C LEU A 14 5.03 6.72 18.23
N ASN A 15 4.89 8.03 18.01
CA ASN A 15 3.86 8.82 18.68
C ASN A 15 2.50 8.50 18.05
N SER A 16 1.92 7.38 18.46
CA SER A 16 0.74 6.77 17.83
C SER A 16 -0.53 7.62 17.88
N HIS A 17 -0.52 8.74 18.60
CA HIS A 17 -1.68 9.59 18.82
C HIS A 17 -2.11 10.39 17.59
N SER A 18 -1.17 10.79 16.72
CA SER A 18 -1.51 11.60 15.55
C SER A 18 -2.36 10.84 14.52
N SER A 19 -2.14 9.54 14.37
CA SER A 19 -2.89 8.67 13.46
C SER A 19 -4.13 8.01 14.08
N ASP A 20 -4.32 8.05 15.41
CA ASP A 20 -5.46 7.42 16.09
C ASP A 20 -6.83 7.94 15.61
N ILE A 21 -7.00 9.26 15.62
CA ILE A 21 -8.28 9.91 15.29
C ILE A 21 -8.62 9.75 13.80
N PRO A 22 -7.70 10.04 12.85
CA PRO A 22 -7.98 9.84 11.43
C PRO A 22 -8.23 8.37 11.07
N PHE A 23 -7.47 7.44 11.65
CA PHE A 23 -7.67 6.00 11.45
C PHE A 23 -9.06 5.55 11.90
N ARG A 24 -9.49 5.94 13.11
CA ARG A 24 -10.82 5.56 13.63
C ARG A 24 -11.95 6.09 12.75
N LYS A 25 -11.90 7.37 12.37
CA LYS A 25 -12.88 7.98 11.45
C LYS A 25 -12.91 7.27 10.10
N SER A 26 -11.75 6.84 9.60
CA SER A 26 -11.64 6.10 8.35
C SER A 26 -12.27 4.71 8.46
N CYS A 27 -12.04 4.00 9.57
CA CYS A 27 -12.69 2.71 9.84
C CYS A 27 -14.21 2.84 9.91
N GLU A 28 -14.73 3.85 10.62
CA GLU A 28 -16.19 4.10 10.70
C GLU A 28 -16.80 4.28 9.31
N ARG A 29 -16.16 5.06 8.43
CA ARG A 29 -16.63 5.28 7.05
C ARG A 29 -16.58 4.02 6.20
N VAL A 30 -15.51 3.23 6.33
CA VAL A 30 -15.37 1.95 5.63
C VAL A 30 -16.49 1.01 6.08
N LEU A 31 -16.68 0.84 7.39
CA LEU A 31 -17.72 -0.02 7.97
C LEU A 31 -19.14 0.39 7.53
N GLN A 32 -19.42 1.68 7.38
CA GLN A 32 -20.71 2.16 6.88
C GLN A 32 -20.98 1.79 5.41
N ARG A 33 -19.92 1.57 4.62
CA ARG A 33 -20.03 1.20 3.19
C ARG A 33 -19.94 -0.31 2.96
N THR A 34 -19.32 -1.03 3.88
CA THR A 34 -19.20 -2.48 3.81
C THR A 34 -20.55 -3.11 4.13
N LYS A 35 -21.08 -3.89 3.18
CA LYS A 35 -22.30 -4.68 3.44
C LYS A 35 -22.03 -5.64 4.58
N GLN A 36 -22.86 -5.57 5.62
CA GLN A 36 -22.80 -6.56 6.69
C GLN A 36 -23.20 -7.92 6.13
N PHE A 37 -22.37 -8.91 6.38
CA PHE A 37 -22.68 -10.30 6.08
C PHE A 37 -23.63 -10.83 7.16
N GLU A 38 -24.64 -11.58 6.77
CA GLU A 38 -25.62 -12.13 7.73
C GLU A 38 -24.93 -13.19 8.61
N SER A 39 -25.03 -13.05 9.93
CA SER A 39 -24.36 -13.94 10.89
C SER A 39 -24.74 -15.41 10.71
N HIS A 40 -25.99 -15.69 10.33
CA HIS A 40 -26.46 -17.05 10.07
C HIS A 40 -25.71 -17.71 8.90
N THR A 41 -25.39 -16.95 7.86
CA THR A 41 -24.61 -17.45 6.73
C THR A 41 -23.18 -17.80 7.14
N LEU A 42 -22.58 -17.02 8.06
CA LEU A 42 -21.23 -17.31 8.56
C LEU A 42 -21.18 -18.61 9.37
N GLU A 43 -22.17 -18.85 10.23
CA GLU A 43 -22.28 -20.12 10.98
C GLU A 43 -22.43 -21.32 10.04
N GLN A 44 -23.22 -21.18 8.97
CA GLN A 44 -23.39 -22.21 7.95
C GLN A 44 -22.07 -22.51 7.22
N ILE A 45 -21.29 -21.48 6.86
CA ILE A 45 -19.98 -21.65 6.22
C ILE A 45 -19.01 -22.37 7.18
N LEU A 46 -18.93 -21.94 8.44
CA LEU A 46 -18.00 -22.51 9.42
C LEU A 46 -18.34 -23.95 9.81
N ALA A 47 -19.57 -24.42 9.56
CA ALA A 47 -19.92 -25.83 9.75
C ALA A 47 -19.13 -26.79 8.83
N PHE A 48 -18.57 -26.27 7.71
CA PHE A 48 -17.72 -27.01 6.78
C PHE A 48 -16.22 -26.82 7.05
N ASP A 49 -15.86 -26.05 8.08
CA ASP A 49 -14.47 -25.73 8.36
C ASP A 49 -13.67 -26.96 8.77
N ASN A 50 -12.44 -27.04 8.27
CA ASN A 50 -11.49 -28.09 8.60
C ASN A 50 -10.16 -27.43 8.96
N PRO A 51 -9.78 -27.39 10.25
CA PRO A 51 -8.56 -26.71 10.67
C PRO A 51 -7.27 -27.29 10.06
N GLY A 52 -7.31 -28.51 9.52
CA GLY A 52 -6.22 -29.12 8.75
C GLY A 52 -6.16 -28.67 7.28
N LYS A 53 -6.94 -27.68 6.86
CA LYS A 53 -6.94 -27.11 5.50
C LYS A 53 -6.94 -25.58 5.56
N PRO A 54 -6.25 -24.89 4.64
CA PRO A 54 -6.25 -23.43 4.56
C PRO A 54 -7.47 -22.84 3.84
N PHE A 55 -8.53 -23.63 3.68
CA PHE A 55 -9.74 -23.24 2.97
C PHE A 55 -10.97 -24.01 3.46
N ILE A 56 -12.14 -23.43 3.24
CA ILE A 56 -13.46 -24.03 3.45
C ILE A 56 -14.10 -24.21 2.06
N ASP A 57 -14.67 -25.38 1.81
CA ASP A 57 -15.45 -25.68 0.60
C ASP A 57 -16.83 -26.17 1.06
N ASP A 58 -17.86 -25.34 0.86
CA ASP A 58 -19.26 -25.65 1.22
C ASP A 58 -20.04 -26.31 0.06
N HIS A 59 -19.32 -26.81 -0.96
CA HIS A 59 -19.79 -27.33 -2.24
C HIS A 59 -20.31 -26.29 -3.23
N GLN A 60 -20.62 -25.06 -2.80
CA GLN A 60 -21.08 -23.98 -3.67
C GLN A 60 -20.01 -22.92 -3.86
N HIS A 61 -19.25 -22.64 -2.82
CA HIS A 61 -18.25 -21.58 -2.75
C HIS A 61 -17.00 -22.09 -2.04
N VAL A 62 -15.88 -21.43 -2.32
CA VAL A 62 -14.61 -21.66 -1.65
C VAL A 62 -14.21 -20.40 -0.90
N TYR A 63 -13.82 -20.58 0.36
CA TYR A 63 -13.32 -19.51 1.22
C TYR A 63 -11.91 -19.84 1.67
N ILE A 64 -11.09 -18.82 1.82
CA ILE A 64 -9.67 -18.93 2.10
C ILE A 64 -9.37 -18.38 3.49
N TRP A 65 -8.66 -19.17 4.29
CA TRP A 65 -8.02 -18.69 5.51
C TRP A 65 -6.68 -18.06 5.15
N TYR A 66 -6.57 -16.74 5.34
CA TYR A 66 -5.41 -15.94 4.95
C TYR A 66 -4.83 -15.21 6.17
N LEU A 67 -3.57 -15.50 6.52
CA LEU A 67 -2.82 -14.77 7.52
C LEU A 67 -2.20 -13.51 6.91
N ALA A 68 -2.69 -12.35 7.32
CA ALA A 68 -2.07 -11.08 7.02
C ALA A 68 -0.96 -10.78 8.04
N ILE A 69 0.20 -10.37 7.52
CA ILE A 69 1.42 -10.07 8.31
C ILE A 69 1.98 -8.66 8.05
N GLY A 70 1.47 -7.97 7.04
CA GLY A 70 1.87 -6.63 6.61
C GLY A 70 0.68 -5.67 6.56
N SER A 71 0.62 -4.81 5.54
CA SER A 71 -0.45 -3.82 5.40
C SER A 71 -1.85 -4.42 5.36
N MET A 72 -2.00 -5.67 4.95
CA MET A 72 -3.29 -6.37 4.90
C MET A 72 -3.90 -6.66 6.27
N ILE A 73 -3.14 -6.50 7.37
CA ILE A 73 -3.70 -6.50 8.73
C ILE A 73 -4.61 -5.28 8.94
N ASN A 74 -4.45 -4.21 8.16
CA ASN A 74 -5.21 -2.98 8.33
C ASN A 74 -6.57 -3.04 7.60
N PRO A 75 -7.71 -2.80 8.29
CA PRO A 75 -9.04 -2.90 7.67
C PRO A 75 -9.27 -1.91 6.53
N ILE A 76 -8.62 -0.75 6.55
CA ILE A 76 -8.70 0.24 5.47
C ILE A 76 -7.91 -0.25 4.26
N SER A 77 -6.73 -0.86 4.47
CA SER A 77 -5.93 -1.44 3.40
C SER A 77 -6.62 -2.62 2.71
N LEU A 78 -7.38 -3.42 3.45
CA LEU A 78 -8.27 -4.46 2.92
C LEU A 78 -9.36 -3.84 2.03
N HIS A 79 -10.11 -2.86 2.56
CA HIS A 79 -11.18 -2.19 1.84
C HIS A 79 -10.69 -1.53 0.54
N LEU A 80 -9.53 -0.86 0.58
CA LEU A 80 -8.92 -0.21 -0.58
C LEU A 80 -8.52 -1.17 -1.70
N ARG A 81 -8.38 -2.46 -1.40
CA ARG A 81 -8.12 -3.54 -2.36
C ARG A 81 -9.39 -4.34 -2.67
N ASP A 82 -10.55 -3.80 -2.31
CA ASP A 82 -11.87 -4.42 -2.44
C ASP A 82 -11.96 -5.80 -1.78
N ILE A 83 -11.28 -5.96 -0.65
CA ILE A 83 -11.32 -7.16 0.18
C ILE A 83 -12.14 -6.88 1.43
N THR A 84 -13.12 -7.74 1.68
CA THR A 84 -14.01 -7.71 2.83
C THR A 84 -14.01 -9.09 3.46
N PRO A 85 -13.20 -9.31 4.52
CA PRO A 85 -13.23 -10.57 5.26
C PRO A 85 -14.62 -10.83 5.86
N LEU A 86 -15.05 -12.09 5.83
CA LEU A 86 -16.26 -12.56 6.51
C LEU A 86 -16.03 -12.67 8.03
N MET A 87 -14.80 -13.00 8.41
CA MET A 87 -14.34 -13.11 9.79
C MET A 87 -12.87 -12.68 9.86
N SER A 88 -12.45 -12.16 11.02
CA SER A 88 -11.05 -11.89 11.30
C SER A 88 -10.72 -12.15 12.78
N TYR A 89 -9.55 -12.70 13.06
CA TYR A 89 -9.07 -12.91 14.44
C TYR A 89 -7.54 -12.85 14.54
N PRO A 90 -6.99 -12.41 15.68
CA PRO A 90 -5.55 -12.42 15.91
C PRO A 90 -5.04 -13.85 16.15
N ALA A 91 -3.85 -14.15 15.64
CA ALA A 91 -3.22 -15.46 15.81
C ALA A 91 -1.69 -15.39 15.86
N LYS A 92 -1.08 -16.41 16.48
CA LYS A 92 0.37 -16.66 16.51
C LYS A 92 0.76 -17.58 15.36
N CYS A 93 1.78 -17.23 14.59
CA CYS A 93 2.43 -18.10 13.60
C CYS A 93 3.72 -18.65 14.20
N PHE A 94 3.87 -19.98 14.23
CA PHE A 94 5.03 -20.66 14.82
C PHE A 94 6.06 -21.05 13.78
N ASP A 95 7.30 -21.27 14.25
CA ASP A 95 8.47 -21.67 13.46
C ASP A 95 8.79 -20.72 12.31
N HIS A 96 8.39 -19.46 12.49
CA HIS A 96 8.59 -18.41 11.53
C HIS A 96 8.84 -17.09 12.24
N ARG A 97 9.53 -16.20 11.55
CA ARG A 97 9.75 -14.82 11.98
C ARG A 97 9.30 -13.84 10.91
N LEU A 98 8.75 -12.72 11.36
CA LEU A 98 8.47 -11.57 10.51
C LEU A 98 9.80 -10.88 10.15
N VAL A 99 10.04 -10.67 8.87
CA VAL A 99 11.16 -9.87 8.35
C VAL A 99 10.62 -8.76 7.44
N PHE A 100 11.47 -7.79 7.12
CA PHE A 100 11.17 -6.78 6.12
C PHE A 100 12.24 -6.86 5.03
N ARG A 101 11.82 -6.77 3.77
CA ARG A 101 12.71 -6.94 2.62
C ARG A 101 12.59 -5.81 1.61
N ASP A 102 13.60 -5.76 0.73
CA ASP A 102 13.78 -4.75 -0.30
C ASP A 102 13.93 -3.32 0.23
N ARG A 103 14.21 -2.37 -0.66
CA ARG A 103 14.41 -0.95 -0.30
C ARG A 103 13.18 -0.30 0.34
N SER A 104 12.00 -0.83 0.07
CA SER A 104 10.73 -0.37 0.63
C SER A 104 10.43 -0.94 2.02
N GLY A 105 11.19 -1.96 2.46
CA GLY A 105 10.99 -2.61 3.75
C GLY A 105 9.58 -3.20 3.88
N MET A 106 9.17 -3.98 2.89
CA MET A 106 7.86 -4.64 2.87
C MET A 106 7.90 -5.92 3.68
N ALA A 107 6.79 -6.27 4.35
CA ALA A 107 6.72 -7.44 5.22
C ALA A 107 6.90 -8.74 4.43
N ASP A 108 7.69 -9.65 4.99
CA ASP A 108 7.90 -11.01 4.49
C ASP A 108 8.10 -11.97 5.69
N ILE A 109 8.18 -13.27 5.42
CA ILE A 109 8.30 -14.31 6.43
C ILE A 109 9.47 -15.25 6.13
N ASP A 110 10.24 -15.56 7.16
CA ASP A 110 11.28 -16.59 7.12
C ASP A 110 10.93 -17.74 8.05
N PHE A 111 11.19 -18.97 7.59
CA PHE A 111 11.21 -20.13 8.48
C PHE A 111 12.33 -19.94 9.51
N CYS A 112 11.98 -20.08 10.77
CA CYS A 112 12.89 -19.96 11.89
C CYS A 112 12.33 -20.76 13.07
N GLU A 113 12.82 -21.99 13.22
CA GLU A 113 12.36 -22.93 14.25
C GLU A 113 12.39 -22.30 15.65
N GLY A 114 11.28 -22.44 16.38
CA GLY A 114 11.11 -21.90 17.72
C GLY A 114 10.85 -20.39 17.81
N GLU A 115 10.88 -19.64 16.70
CA GLU A 115 10.41 -18.26 16.67
C GLU A 115 8.90 -18.17 16.39
N GLU A 116 8.30 -17.06 16.84
CA GLU A 116 6.90 -16.75 16.60
C GLU A 116 6.65 -15.26 16.38
N PHE A 117 5.60 -14.96 15.63
CA PHE A 117 5.07 -13.60 15.50
C PHE A 117 3.54 -13.63 15.43
N ASP A 118 2.92 -12.49 15.72
CA ASP A 118 1.46 -12.34 15.65
C ASP A 118 1.05 -11.70 14.32
N GLY A 119 -0.08 -12.15 13.79
CA GLY A 119 -0.76 -11.55 12.65
C GLY A 119 -2.27 -11.59 12.84
N VAL A 120 -2.99 -11.35 11.75
CA VAL A 120 -4.46 -11.45 11.73
C VAL A 120 -4.87 -12.42 10.64
N VAL A 121 -5.65 -13.44 11.02
CA VAL A 121 -6.23 -14.37 10.08
C VAL A 121 -7.56 -13.81 9.59
N HIS A 122 -7.78 -13.83 8.28
CA HIS A 122 -8.99 -13.40 7.61
C HIS A 122 -9.64 -14.60 6.91
N LEU A 123 -10.96 -14.74 7.00
CA LEU A 123 -11.75 -15.62 6.13
C LEU A 123 -12.25 -14.82 4.94
N VAL A 124 -11.82 -15.17 3.73
CA VAL A 124 -12.08 -14.36 2.53
C VAL A 124 -12.62 -15.25 1.39
N PRO A 125 -13.66 -14.83 0.64
CA PRO A 125 -14.10 -15.57 -0.55
C PRO A 125 -12.99 -15.68 -1.60
N ILE A 126 -12.90 -16.83 -2.29
CA ILE A 126 -11.84 -17.12 -3.26
C ILE A 126 -11.73 -16.07 -4.37
N GLU A 127 -12.84 -15.45 -4.78
CA GLU A 127 -12.85 -14.42 -5.83
C GLU A 127 -12.11 -13.16 -5.38
N GLN A 128 -12.16 -12.82 -4.09
CA GLN A 128 -11.39 -11.70 -3.56
C GLN A 128 -9.92 -12.07 -3.36
N MET A 129 -9.66 -13.33 -2.98
CA MET A 129 -8.30 -13.84 -2.87
C MET A 129 -7.58 -13.84 -4.24
N ASN A 130 -8.28 -14.23 -5.31
CA ASN A 130 -7.74 -14.21 -6.68
C ASN A 130 -7.40 -12.78 -7.14
N ARG A 131 -8.18 -11.77 -6.70
CA ARG A 131 -7.84 -10.36 -6.96
C ARG A 131 -6.60 -9.94 -6.18
N LEU A 132 -6.46 -10.38 -4.92
CA LEU A 132 -5.25 -10.13 -4.15
C LEU A 132 -4.01 -10.77 -4.80
N ASP A 133 -4.13 -12.00 -5.31
CA ASP A 133 -3.06 -12.69 -6.03
C ASP A 133 -2.55 -11.89 -7.24
N GLN A 134 -3.43 -11.14 -7.93
CA GLN A 134 -3.03 -10.26 -9.05
C GLN A 134 -2.21 -9.05 -8.59
N VAL A 135 -2.48 -8.54 -7.38
CA VAL A 135 -1.76 -7.40 -6.79
C VAL A 135 -0.41 -7.85 -6.21
N GLU A 136 -0.39 -9.00 -5.53
CA GLU A 136 0.76 -9.56 -4.82
C GLU A 136 1.69 -10.39 -5.73
N HIS A 137 1.86 -10.00 -7.00
CA HIS A 137 2.67 -10.71 -8.01
C HIS A 137 4.14 -10.94 -7.62
N MET A 138 4.65 -10.22 -6.60
CA MET A 138 5.99 -10.41 -6.03
C MET A 138 6.06 -11.47 -4.93
N TYR A 139 4.94 -12.09 -4.58
CA TYR A 139 4.82 -13.08 -3.52
C TYR A 139 4.28 -14.41 -4.06
N THR A 140 4.50 -15.46 -3.28
CA THR A 140 3.89 -16.78 -3.40
C THR A 140 3.17 -17.13 -2.12
N LYS A 141 2.10 -17.91 -2.22
CA LYS A 141 1.38 -18.41 -1.04
C LYS A 141 2.06 -19.66 -0.52
N ILE A 142 2.35 -19.67 0.77
CA ILE A 142 2.77 -20.85 1.51
C ILE A 142 1.71 -21.17 2.58
N ILE A 143 1.68 -22.42 3.04
CA ILE A 143 0.79 -22.84 4.12
C ILE A 143 1.58 -22.82 5.42
N VAL A 144 1.05 -22.18 6.44
CA VAL A 144 1.65 -22.14 7.79
C VAL A 144 0.64 -22.56 8.84
N PRO A 145 1.09 -23.21 9.93
CA PRO A 145 0.26 -23.44 11.10
C PRO A 145 0.18 -22.15 11.94
N VAL A 146 -1.02 -21.82 12.40
CA VAL A 146 -1.26 -20.74 13.35
C VAL A 146 -2.11 -21.23 14.51
N THR A 147 -2.01 -20.55 15.66
CA THR A 147 -2.89 -20.74 16.80
C THR A 147 -3.48 -19.41 17.23
N ASP A 148 -4.80 -19.33 17.32
CA ASP A 148 -5.49 -18.13 17.77
C ASP A 148 -5.34 -17.92 19.29
N TYR A 149 -5.89 -16.82 19.81
CA TYR A 149 -5.80 -16.52 21.25
C TYR A 149 -6.77 -17.34 22.12
N GLN A 150 -7.56 -18.23 21.52
CA GLN A 150 -8.37 -19.23 22.21
C GLN A 150 -7.73 -20.63 22.14
N GLU A 151 -6.47 -20.70 21.70
CA GLU A 151 -5.68 -21.93 21.56
C GLU A 151 -6.25 -22.92 20.52
N ARG A 152 -6.95 -22.41 19.50
CA ARG A 152 -7.40 -23.18 18.33
C ARG A 152 -6.35 -23.10 17.23
N SER A 153 -5.94 -24.25 16.71
CA SER A 153 -4.91 -24.35 15.66
C SER A 153 -5.52 -24.51 14.28
N HIS A 154 -5.05 -23.75 13.29
CA HIS A 154 -5.50 -23.77 11.90
C HIS A 154 -4.30 -23.77 10.94
N LEU A 155 -4.43 -24.45 9.79
CA LEU A 155 -3.58 -24.18 8.63
C LEU A 155 -4.15 -22.99 7.87
N VAL A 156 -3.30 -22.08 7.43
CA VAL A 156 -3.70 -20.87 6.70
C VAL A 156 -2.70 -20.56 5.60
N TYR A 157 -3.12 -19.84 4.56
CA TYR A 157 -2.19 -19.26 3.60
C TYR A 157 -1.55 -17.99 4.14
N VAL A 158 -0.27 -17.79 3.84
CA VAL A 158 0.44 -16.52 4.03
C VAL A 158 1.27 -16.23 2.78
N TYR A 159 1.44 -14.95 2.45
CA TYR A 159 2.31 -14.55 1.35
C TYR A 159 3.76 -14.49 1.82
N LYS A 160 4.64 -15.15 1.06
CA LYS A 160 6.10 -15.05 1.16
C LYS A 160 6.66 -14.47 -0.13
N MET A 161 7.57 -13.49 -0.03
CA MET A 161 8.19 -12.88 -1.20
C MET A 161 8.89 -13.92 -2.06
N THR A 162 8.68 -13.84 -3.37
CA THR A 162 9.36 -14.69 -4.35
C THR A 162 10.85 -14.32 -4.37
N PRO A 163 11.76 -15.30 -4.19
CA PRO A 163 13.20 -15.07 -4.28
C PRO A 163 13.62 -14.49 -5.64
N ASN A 164 14.74 -13.76 -5.67
CA ASN A 164 15.34 -13.33 -6.93
C ASN A 164 16.26 -14.44 -7.46
N GLY A 165 15.68 -15.38 -8.19
CA GLY A 165 16.37 -16.61 -8.59
C GLY A 165 16.58 -17.53 -7.39
N GLN A 166 17.83 -17.85 -7.07
CA GLN A 166 18.18 -18.68 -5.90
C GLN A 166 18.46 -17.87 -4.63
N GLN A 167 18.42 -16.54 -4.70
CA GLN A 167 18.78 -15.67 -3.59
C GLN A 167 17.54 -15.07 -2.94
N GLU A 168 17.49 -15.17 -1.61
CA GLU A 168 16.53 -14.41 -0.80
C GLU A 168 16.72 -12.91 -1.03
N ARG A 169 15.62 -12.16 -1.04
CA ARG A 169 15.68 -10.70 -1.22
C ARG A 169 16.40 -10.06 -0.01
N PRO A 170 17.13 -8.96 -0.18
CA PRO A 170 17.88 -8.35 0.91
C PRO A 170 16.95 -7.86 2.03
N ILE A 171 17.43 -7.89 3.27
CA ILE A 171 16.73 -7.30 4.41
C ILE A 171 16.62 -5.78 4.21
N GLY A 172 15.41 -5.28 4.42
CA GLY A 172 15.03 -3.88 4.30
C GLY A 172 14.63 -3.28 5.64
N ILE A 173 14.50 -1.95 5.66
CA ILE A 173 13.98 -1.21 6.81
C ILE A 173 12.59 -0.66 6.42
N PRO A 174 11.51 -1.01 7.13
CA PRO A 174 10.19 -0.49 6.82
C PRO A 174 10.14 1.01 7.03
N SER A 175 9.34 1.71 6.22
CA SER A 175 8.99 3.10 6.54
C SER A 175 8.14 3.17 7.82
N GLU A 176 8.28 4.25 8.57
CA GLU A 176 7.46 4.52 9.75
C GLU A 176 5.97 4.51 9.40
N ARG A 177 5.58 5.05 8.24
CA ARG A 177 4.21 4.96 7.70
C ARG A 177 3.74 3.52 7.58
N TYR A 178 4.55 2.66 6.95
CA TYR A 178 4.18 1.26 6.72
C TYR A 178 4.02 0.49 8.04
N LEU A 179 4.92 0.74 9.00
CA LEU A 179 4.83 0.13 10.32
C LEU A 179 3.60 0.62 11.10
N ASP A 180 3.26 1.91 11.00
CA ASP A 180 2.04 2.48 11.61
C ASP A 180 0.78 1.81 11.03
N ILE A 181 0.71 1.57 9.72
CA ILE A 181 -0.41 0.83 9.09
C ILE A 181 -0.59 -0.55 9.74
N ILE A 182 0.51 -1.30 9.90
CA ILE A 182 0.50 -2.64 10.52
C ILE A 182 0.02 -2.54 11.96
N ILE A 183 0.60 -1.63 12.75
CA ILE A 183 0.27 -1.44 14.17
C ILE A 183 -1.21 -1.06 14.34
N LYS A 184 -1.74 -0.14 13.54
CA LYS A 184 -3.16 0.24 13.59
C LYS A 184 -4.09 -0.93 13.30
N GLY A 185 -3.72 -1.80 12.35
CA GLY A 185 -4.49 -3.01 12.11
C GLY A 185 -4.39 -4.00 13.27
N CYS A 186 -3.21 -4.19 13.85
CA CYS A 186 -3.00 -5.01 15.04
C CYS A 186 -3.85 -4.51 16.23
N GLU A 187 -3.86 -3.21 16.48
CA GLU A 187 -4.68 -2.57 17.51
C GLU A 187 -6.18 -2.77 17.23
N TYR A 188 -6.61 -2.59 15.99
CA TYR A 188 -8.01 -2.76 15.57
C TYR A 188 -8.53 -4.19 15.81
N PHE A 189 -7.73 -5.20 15.47
CA PHE A 189 -8.11 -6.62 15.60
C PHE A 189 -7.73 -7.24 16.96
N GLY A 190 -7.22 -6.44 17.91
CA GLY A 190 -6.93 -6.92 19.27
C GLY A 190 -5.72 -7.85 19.37
N VAL A 191 -4.71 -7.69 18.52
CA VAL A 191 -3.41 -8.35 18.67
C VAL A 191 -2.78 -7.98 20.02
N ARG A 192 -2.08 -8.93 20.65
CA ARG A 192 -1.55 -8.77 22.01
C ARG A 192 -0.63 -7.54 22.12
N SER A 193 -0.82 -6.76 23.19
CA SER A 193 -0.07 -5.51 23.40
C SER A 193 1.43 -5.72 23.50
N SER A 194 1.90 -6.88 23.99
CA SER A 194 3.33 -7.21 24.04
C SER A 194 3.97 -7.25 22.65
N TYR A 195 3.27 -7.79 21.65
CA TYR A 195 3.72 -7.82 20.26
C TYR A 195 3.68 -6.42 19.63
N ILE A 196 2.59 -5.68 19.86
CA ILE A 196 2.47 -4.29 19.39
C ILE A 196 3.61 -3.43 19.98
N ASN A 197 3.89 -3.56 21.27
CA ASN A 197 4.99 -2.85 21.93
C ASN A 197 6.36 -3.28 21.39
N ARG A 198 6.53 -4.55 20.97
CA ARG A 198 7.75 -5.01 20.29
C ARG A 198 7.92 -4.29 18.96
N LEU A 199 6.88 -4.21 18.13
CA LEU A 199 6.92 -3.46 16.87
C LEU A 199 7.22 -1.98 17.12
N LYS A 200 6.51 -1.34 18.06
CA LYS A 200 6.70 0.10 18.37
C LYS A 200 8.12 0.43 18.83
N ASN A 201 8.70 -0.38 19.72
CA ASN A 201 9.92 -0.01 20.45
C ASN A 201 11.20 -0.68 19.91
N LYS A 202 11.10 -1.79 19.18
CA LYS A 202 12.27 -2.57 18.75
C LYS A 202 12.47 -2.61 17.24
N GLN A 203 11.45 -2.29 16.44
CA GLN A 203 11.59 -2.29 14.98
C GLN A 203 12.27 -1.00 14.52
N THR A 204 13.40 -1.12 13.84
CA THR A 204 14.03 -0.01 13.12
C THR A 204 13.13 0.43 11.97
N VAL A 205 13.00 1.75 11.77
CA VAL A 205 12.19 2.34 10.69
C VAL A 205 12.93 3.45 9.96
N ILE A 206 12.50 3.72 8.73
CA ILE A 206 12.81 4.96 8.02
C ILE A 206 11.78 6.01 8.47
N PRO A 207 12.19 7.11 9.12
CA PRO A 207 11.27 8.13 9.61
C PRO A 207 10.39 8.71 8.50
N ARG A 208 9.15 9.10 8.84
CA ARG A 208 8.32 9.89 7.93
C ARG A 208 9.02 11.23 7.61
N LYS A 209 8.91 11.67 6.36
CA LYS A 209 9.25 13.04 6.00
C LYS A 209 8.27 13.99 6.70
N SER A 210 8.75 15.13 7.17
CA SER A 210 7.89 16.20 7.64
C SER A 210 7.33 16.98 6.44
N ALA A 211 6.13 17.54 6.56
CA ALA A 211 5.44 18.16 5.43
C ALA A 211 6.21 19.35 4.81
N ASP A 212 7.03 20.05 5.58
CA ASP A 212 7.93 21.11 5.13
C ASP A 212 9.12 20.61 4.29
N THR A 213 9.36 19.30 4.29
CA THR A 213 10.40 18.66 3.47
C THR A 213 9.84 17.96 2.23
N TYR A 214 8.53 18.04 2.01
CA TYR A 214 7.90 17.48 0.83
C TYR A 214 8.37 18.20 -0.43
N GLN A 215 8.74 17.40 -1.43
CA GLN A 215 9.13 17.92 -2.73
C GLN A 215 7.90 18.39 -3.50
N THR A 216 8.08 19.46 -4.28
CA THR A 216 7.07 19.99 -5.18
C THR A 216 7.62 20.02 -6.60
N ILE A 217 6.77 19.71 -7.57
CA ILE A 217 7.01 19.92 -9.00
C ILE A 217 7.28 21.41 -9.22
N ALA A 218 8.50 21.70 -9.66
CA ALA A 218 8.99 23.04 -9.98
C ALA A 218 8.58 23.48 -11.40
N ASP A 219 8.94 24.70 -11.78
CA ASP A 219 8.88 25.23 -13.16
C ASP A 219 7.50 25.14 -13.84
N VAL A 220 6.41 25.14 -13.06
CA VAL A 220 5.04 25.12 -13.58
C VAL A 220 4.67 26.51 -14.11
N PRO A 221 4.27 26.65 -15.40
CA PRO A 221 3.82 27.93 -15.93
C PRO A 221 2.61 28.48 -15.16
N ASP A 222 2.74 29.71 -14.63
CA ASP A 222 1.69 30.32 -13.79
C ASP A 222 0.53 30.93 -14.59
N ASN A 223 0.71 31.13 -15.89
CA ASN A 223 -0.26 31.77 -16.79
C ASN A 223 -0.87 30.81 -17.82
N VAL A 224 -0.62 29.50 -17.71
CA VAL A 224 -1.19 28.47 -18.59
C VAL A 224 -2.15 27.61 -17.80
N PHE A 225 -3.41 27.57 -18.25
CA PHE A 225 -4.49 26.86 -17.57
C PHE A 225 -5.20 25.91 -18.52
N TYR A 226 -5.54 24.74 -18.00
CA TYR A 226 -6.28 23.67 -18.69
C TYR A 226 -7.54 23.31 -17.92
N THR A 227 -8.57 22.86 -18.63
CA THR A 227 -9.74 22.26 -18.01
C THR A 227 -9.53 20.75 -17.76
N TYR A 228 -10.40 20.12 -16.97
CA TYR A 228 -10.38 18.65 -16.84
C TYR A 228 -10.75 17.97 -18.17
N GLU A 229 -11.59 18.62 -18.98
CA GLU A 229 -11.93 18.16 -20.32
C GLU A 229 -10.73 18.22 -21.27
N ASP A 230 -9.85 19.21 -21.13
CA ASP A 230 -8.60 19.25 -21.87
C ASP A 230 -7.68 18.12 -21.42
N LEU A 231 -7.47 17.96 -20.12
CA LEU A 231 -6.66 16.87 -19.57
C LEU A 231 -7.13 15.49 -20.09
N ALA A 232 -8.44 15.23 -20.10
CA ALA A 232 -9.02 13.95 -20.51
C ALA A 232 -8.78 13.59 -22.00
N LYS A 233 -8.49 14.56 -22.87
CA LYS A 233 -8.15 14.30 -24.29
C LYS A 233 -6.76 13.67 -24.45
N HIS A 234 -5.92 13.77 -23.42
CA HIS A 234 -4.53 13.32 -23.40
C HIS A 234 -4.37 12.03 -22.58
N ASP A 235 -5.31 11.09 -22.74
CA ASP A 235 -5.34 9.80 -22.02
C ASP A 235 -4.40 8.73 -22.59
N GLY A 236 -3.69 9.07 -23.67
CA GLY A 236 -2.72 8.21 -24.37
C GLY A 236 -3.33 7.11 -25.24
N LYS A 237 -4.66 7.09 -25.47
CA LYS A 237 -5.29 6.19 -26.45
C LYS A 237 -4.95 6.56 -27.89
N ASP A 238 -4.81 7.85 -28.16
CA ASP A 238 -4.34 8.35 -29.44
C ASP A 238 -2.82 8.62 -29.36
N PRO A 239 -1.98 7.81 -30.04
CA PRO A 239 -0.52 7.99 -29.98
C PRO A 239 -0.02 9.26 -30.68
N THR A 240 -0.89 9.99 -31.39
CA THR A 240 -0.55 11.27 -32.02
C THR A 240 -0.70 12.46 -31.07
N ILE A 241 -1.35 12.26 -29.92
CA ILE A 241 -1.57 13.24 -28.88
C ILE A 241 -0.64 12.93 -27.70
N PRO A 242 0.08 13.91 -27.15
CA PRO A 242 0.99 13.66 -26.03
C PRO A 242 0.20 13.19 -24.80
N LEU A 243 0.78 12.24 -24.04
CA LEU A 243 0.19 11.77 -22.77
C LEU A 243 0.34 12.85 -21.71
N TRP A 244 -0.78 13.24 -21.08
CA TRP A 244 -0.76 14.15 -19.94
C TRP A 244 -1.24 13.46 -18.67
N THR A 245 -0.82 13.99 -17.53
CA THR A 245 -1.38 13.68 -16.22
C THR A 245 -1.38 14.94 -15.35
N SER A 246 -2.22 14.98 -14.32
CA SER A 246 -2.22 16.08 -13.34
C SER A 246 -1.89 15.56 -11.96
N VAL A 247 -0.99 16.24 -11.28
CA VAL A 247 -0.62 15.98 -9.89
C VAL A 247 -0.82 17.26 -9.11
N ASN A 248 -1.74 17.26 -8.14
CA ASN A 248 -2.01 18.44 -7.32
C ASN A 248 -2.34 19.69 -8.18
N GLY A 249 -3.13 19.48 -9.24
CA GLY A 249 -3.51 20.53 -10.19
C GLY A 249 -2.39 21.02 -11.11
N LYS A 250 -1.21 20.40 -11.11
CA LYS A 250 -0.10 20.71 -12.02
C LYS A 250 -0.14 19.72 -13.17
N VAL A 251 -0.26 20.22 -14.40
CA VAL A 251 -0.36 19.39 -15.60
C VAL A 251 1.04 19.09 -16.12
N LEU A 252 1.33 17.81 -16.26
CA LEU A 252 2.60 17.27 -16.75
C LEU A 252 2.37 16.61 -18.11
N GLU A 253 3.19 16.97 -19.09
CA GLU A 253 3.29 16.32 -20.39
C GLU A 253 4.45 15.32 -20.39
N TYR A 254 4.21 14.11 -20.91
CA TYR A 254 5.28 13.13 -21.07
C TYR A 254 6.18 13.51 -22.26
N SER A 255 7.48 13.70 -22.00
CA SER A 255 8.47 14.12 -23.00
C SER A 255 8.90 13.00 -23.96
N GLY A 256 8.40 11.77 -23.77
CA GLY A 256 8.75 10.59 -24.56
C GLY A 256 9.77 9.68 -23.89
N LEU A 257 9.92 8.48 -24.45
CA LEU A 257 10.94 7.53 -23.99
C LEU A 257 12.34 7.99 -24.39
N PRO A 258 13.37 7.73 -23.57
CA PRO A 258 14.74 7.92 -24.02
C PRO A 258 15.07 6.97 -25.18
N SER A 259 16.26 7.12 -25.78
CA SER A 259 16.74 6.17 -26.77
C SER A 259 16.87 4.77 -26.17
N VAL A 260 16.73 3.72 -27.00
CA VAL A 260 16.72 2.31 -26.55
C VAL A 260 18.02 1.89 -25.86
N ASP A 261 19.13 2.54 -26.20
CA ASP A 261 20.45 2.36 -25.59
C ASP A 261 20.65 3.13 -24.27
N HIS A 262 19.70 3.98 -23.87
CA HIS A 262 19.76 4.69 -22.60
C HIS A 262 19.55 3.74 -21.41
N PRO A 263 20.35 3.84 -20.32
CA PRO A 263 20.25 2.92 -19.17
C PRO A 263 18.88 2.90 -18.49
N ASP A 264 18.11 3.98 -18.59
CA ASP A 264 16.76 4.09 -18.01
C ASP A 264 15.62 3.65 -18.92
N TYR A 265 15.88 3.26 -20.18
CA TYR A 265 14.83 2.98 -21.17
C TYR A 265 13.76 2.01 -20.66
N GLU A 266 14.17 0.84 -20.13
CA GLU A 266 13.24 -0.17 -19.64
C GLU A 266 12.45 0.29 -18.41
N ASN A 267 13.09 1.06 -17.52
CA ASN A 267 12.42 1.62 -16.35
C ASN A 267 11.37 2.66 -16.76
N GLN A 268 11.73 3.56 -17.68
CA GLN A 268 10.83 4.58 -18.19
C GLN A 268 9.70 3.97 -19.03
N LYS A 269 9.96 2.92 -19.80
CA LYS A 269 8.92 2.19 -20.52
C LYS A 269 7.88 1.58 -19.58
N ARG A 270 8.33 0.93 -18.50
CA ARG A 270 7.41 0.38 -17.48
C ARG A 270 6.63 1.47 -16.77
N PHE A 271 7.29 2.58 -16.44
CA PHE A 271 6.65 3.72 -15.79
C PHE A 271 5.62 4.38 -16.72
N TYR A 272 5.94 4.57 -18.00
CA TYR A 272 5.03 5.03 -19.03
C TYR A 272 3.82 4.10 -19.17
N ASP A 273 4.02 2.79 -19.30
CA ASP A 273 2.94 1.80 -19.42
C ASP A 273 2.01 1.85 -18.19
N PHE A 274 2.58 2.08 -16.99
CA PHE A 274 1.82 2.27 -15.76
C PHE A 274 1.02 3.58 -15.77
N VAL A 275 1.65 4.73 -16.07
CA VAL A 275 0.95 6.02 -16.11
C VAL A 275 -0.14 6.01 -17.18
N LEU A 276 0.14 5.46 -18.37
CA LEU A 276 -0.84 5.28 -19.44
C LEU A 276 -2.05 4.49 -18.96
N SER A 277 -1.83 3.38 -18.26
CA SER A 277 -2.92 2.49 -17.82
C SER A 277 -3.78 3.08 -16.71
N TYR A 278 -3.19 3.86 -15.80
CA TYR A 278 -3.87 4.26 -14.56
C TYR A 278 -4.14 5.77 -14.44
N PHE A 279 -3.29 6.61 -15.03
CA PHE A 279 -3.19 8.04 -14.72
C PHE A 279 -3.30 8.96 -15.95
N GLY A 280 -3.24 8.41 -17.16
CA GLY A 280 -3.37 9.16 -18.40
C GLY A 280 -4.67 9.96 -18.46
N GLY A 281 -4.53 11.26 -18.72
CA GLY A 281 -5.63 12.22 -18.83
C GLY A 281 -6.41 12.44 -17.52
N ARG A 282 -5.79 12.23 -16.36
CA ARG A 282 -6.46 12.31 -15.04
C ARG A 282 -5.65 13.07 -14.00
N GLU A 283 -6.35 13.59 -12.99
CA GLU A 283 -5.75 14.02 -11.73
C GLU A 283 -5.54 12.81 -10.82
N VAL A 284 -4.31 12.63 -10.33
CA VAL A 284 -3.90 11.37 -9.68
C VAL A 284 -3.94 11.40 -8.16
N VAL A 285 -4.08 12.58 -7.52
CA VAL A 285 -3.98 12.71 -6.05
C VAL A 285 -4.93 11.75 -5.32
N CYS A 286 -6.17 11.61 -5.78
CA CYS A 286 -7.13 10.69 -5.15
C CYS A 286 -6.72 9.22 -5.29
N ALA A 287 -6.30 8.81 -6.49
CA ALA A 287 -5.83 7.46 -6.76
C ALA A 287 -4.59 7.11 -5.93
N ILE A 288 -3.61 8.03 -5.85
CA ILE A 288 -2.39 7.84 -5.07
C ILE A 288 -2.69 7.81 -3.57
N SER A 289 -3.51 8.73 -3.06
CA SER A 289 -3.88 8.77 -1.63
C SER A 289 -4.59 7.50 -1.18
N ARG A 290 -5.34 6.86 -2.09
CA ARG A 290 -5.97 5.55 -1.85
C ARG A 290 -4.95 4.41 -1.94
N ALA A 291 -4.15 4.34 -3.01
CA ALA A 291 -3.16 3.28 -3.17
C ALA A 291 -2.07 3.30 -2.07
N TRP A 292 -1.74 4.49 -1.58
CA TRP A 292 -0.65 4.75 -0.63
C TRP A 292 -1.15 5.32 0.68
N TYR A 293 -2.27 4.78 1.16
CA TYR A 293 -2.92 5.11 2.43
C TYR A 293 -1.92 5.57 3.52
N GLU A 294 -2.17 6.75 4.06
CA GLU A 294 -1.41 7.37 5.15
C GLU A 294 -2.31 7.47 6.39
N PRO A 295 -2.04 6.69 7.45
CA PRO A 295 -2.82 6.72 8.69
C PRO A 295 -2.96 8.09 9.37
N MET A 296 -2.06 9.04 9.09
CA MET A 296 -2.17 10.41 9.60
C MET A 296 -3.35 11.19 9.01
N PHE A 297 -3.92 10.73 7.89
CA PHE A 297 -5.01 11.41 7.22
C PHE A 297 -6.26 10.55 7.13
N LYS A 298 -7.42 11.21 7.06
CA LYS A 298 -8.69 10.53 6.87
C LYS A 298 -8.74 9.98 5.45
N ILE A 299 -9.07 8.70 5.27
CA ILE A 299 -9.16 8.10 3.93
C ILE A 299 -10.09 8.93 3.01
N PRO A 300 -9.61 9.32 1.82
CA PRO A 300 -10.45 9.92 0.81
C PRO A 300 -11.22 8.83 0.08
N LEU A 301 -12.55 8.87 0.19
CA LEU A 301 -13.44 7.92 -0.49
C LEU A 301 -14.04 8.50 -1.77
N ASN A 302 -13.86 9.80 -2.00
CA ASN A 302 -14.18 10.55 -3.20
C ASN A 302 -13.26 11.78 -3.30
N ASP A 303 -13.32 12.48 -4.43
CA ASP A 303 -12.44 13.62 -4.69
C ASP A 303 -12.68 14.81 -3.75
N ASP A 304 -13.90 14.95 -3.22
CA ASP A 304 -14.25 16.00 -2.26
C ASP A 304 -13.62 15.77 -0.86
N ASP A 305 -13.15 14.56 -0.56
CA ASP A 305 -12.45 14.25 0.70
C ASP A 305 -10.96 14.65 0.66
N ILE A 306 -10.43 15.00 -0.51
CA ILE A 306 -9.00 15.32 -0.68
C ILE A 306 -8.70 16.70 -0.10
N CYS A 307 -7.95 16.72 1.00
CA CYS A 307 -7.38 17.93 1.61
C CYS A 307 -5.97 18.26 1.07
N ASP A 308 -5.42 19.39 1.50
CA ASP A 308 -4.11 19.89 1.07
C ASP A 308 -2.96 18.97 1.52
N GLU A 309 -3.10 18.30 2.66
CA GLU A 309 -2.12 17.33 3.14
C GLU A 309 -2.04 16.09 2.23
N HIS A 310 -3.18 15.60 1.71
CA HIS A 310 -3.20 14.53 0.72
C HIS A 310 -2.53 14.96 -0.59
N ARG A 311 -2.83 16.20 -1.03
CA ARG A 311 -2.30 16.78 -2.27
C ARG A 311 -0.78 16.89 -2.24
N THR A 312 -0.24 17.48 -1.18
CA THR A 312 1.20 17.67 -0.99
C THR A 312 1.94 16.34 -0.82
N LEU A 313 1.39 15.39 -0.05
CA LEU A 313 1.99 14.05 0.09
C LEU A 313 1.99 13.28 -1.24
N ALA A 314 0.87 13.28 -1.98
CA ALA A 314 0.79 12.59 -3.27
C ALA A 314 1.79 13.19 -4.27
N GLU A 315 1.98 14.51 -4.24
CA GLU A 315 2.99 15.19 -5.06
C GLU A 315 4.42 14.77 -4.68
N ASP A 316 4.78 14.76 -3.39
CA ASP A 316 6.12 14.30 -2.94
C ASP A 316 6.38 12.83 -3.34
N MET A 317 5.36 11.97 -3.24
CA MET A 317 5.45 10.57 -3.68
C MET A 317 5.69 10.47 -5.19
N CYS A 318 4.93 11.22 -5.98
CA CYS A 318 5.08 11.31 -7.44
C CYS A 318 6.51 11.70 -7.82
N VAL A 319 7.04 12.78 -7.23
CA VAL A 319 8.42 13.24 -7.48
C VAL A 319 9.43 12.15 -7.09
N SER A 320 9.25 11.53 -5.92
CA SER A 320 10.14 10.47 -5.42
C SER A 320 10.14 9.19 -6.28
N TRP A 321 9.09 8.94 -7.08
CA TRP A 321 9.00 7.78 -7.98
C TRP A 321 9.47 8.05 -9.42
N GLY A 322 9.91 9.26 -9.73
CA GLY A 322 10.46 9.58 -11.04
C GLY A 322 9.60 10.51 -11.90
N LEU A 323 8.55 11.14 -11.35
CA LEU A 323 7.99 12.37 -11.94
C LEU A 323 8.87 13.60 -11.62
N ASN A 324 10.19 13.40 -11.60
CA ASN A 324 11.12 14.48 -11.30
C ASN A 324 11.11 15.47 -12.47
N CYS A 325 10.66 16.70 -12.19
CA CYS A 325 10.58 17.80 -13.15
C CYS A 325 11.61 18.84 -12.74
N GLY A 326 12.76 18.89 -13.41
CA GLY A 326 13.80 19.89 -13.18
C GLY A 326 14.83 19.50 -12.11
N GLY A 327 16.09 19.82 -12.39
CA GLY A 327 17.27 19.53 -11.57
C GLY A 327 18.49 19.30 -12.44
N ASP A 328 19.63 19.89 -12.08
CA ASP A 328 20.84 20.02 -12.93
C ASP A 328 21.49 18.70 -13.39
N ASN A 329 20.99 17.51 -13.02
CA ASN A 329 21.69 16.24 -13.27
C ASN A 329 20.83 14.99 -13.54
N SER A 330 19.54 15.09 -13.86
CA SER A 330 18.76 13.92 -14.31
C SER A 330 17.84 14.24 -15.49
N ALA A 331 17.76 13.33 -16.46
CA ALA A 331 16.81 13.41 -17.56
C ALA A 331 15.37 13.48 -17.00
N SER A 332 14.72 14.63 -17.20
CA SER A 332 13.30 14.82 -16.87
C SER A 332 12.46 14.28 -18.03
N TYR A 333 11.73 13.20 -17.81
CA TYR A 333 10.80 12.64 -18.80
C TYR A 333 9.41 13.27 -18.77
N TRP A 334 9.23 14.26 -17.90
CA TRP A 334 7.99 14.99 -17.71
C TRP A 334 8.26 16.48 -17.76
N THR A 335 7.39 17.21 -18.44
CA THR A 335 7.46 18.66 -18.57
C THR A 335 6.21 19.28 -17.96
N PRO A 336 6.33 20.11 -16.92
CA PRO A 336 5.22 20.91 -16.44
C PRO A 336 4.76 21.91 -17.51
N ILE A 337 3.50 21.83 -17.94
CA ILE A 337 2.98 22.66 -19.04
C ILE A 337 1.93 23.68 -18.58
N GLY A 338 1.42 23.55 -17.36
CA GLY A 338 0.48 24.51 -16.79
C GLY A 338 -0.28 23.93 -15.60
N ARG A 339 -1.45 24.49 -15.32
CA ARG A 339 -2.28 24.14 -14.16
C ARG A 339 -3.72 23.81 -14.57
N ILE A 340 -4.39 22.98 -13.78
CA ILE A 340 -5.83 22.83 -13.92
C ILE A 340 -6.52 24.09 -13.38
N TYR A 341 -7.42 24.65 -14.17
CA TYR A 341 -8.24 25.79 -13.77
C TYR A 341 -9.23 25.36 -12.68
N GLN A 342 -8.97 25.76 -11.45
CA GLN A 342 -9.89 25.56 -10.34
C GLN A 342 -10.84 26.76 -10.25
N ILE A 343 -12.11 26.56 -10.63
CA ILE A 343 -13.16 27.52 -10.27
C ILE A 343 -13.21 27.53 -8.74
N LYS A 344 -12.80 28.63 -8.11
CA LYS A 344 -13.02 28.81 -6.67
C LYS A 344 -14.52 28.65 -6.43
N LYS A 345 -14.92 27.56 -5.79
CA LYS A 345 -16.27 27.45 -5.21
C LYS A 345 -16.34 28.52 -4.12
N THR A 346 -16.96 29.65 -4.45
CA THR A 346 -17.30 30.74 -3.52
C THR A 346 -18.33 30.30 -2.50
#